data_AF-A0A176J0R7-F1
#
_entry.id   AF-A0A176J0R7-F1
#
_cell.length_a   1.000
_cell.length_b   1.000
_cell.length_c   1.000
_cell.angle_alpha   90.00
_cell.angle_beta   90.00
_cell.angle_gamma   90.00
#
_symmetry.space_group_name_H-M   'P 1'
#
loop_
_entity.id
_entity.type
_entity.pdbx_description
1 polymer ?
#
loop_
_entity_poly.entity_id
_entity_poly.type
_entity_poly.pdbx_seq_one_letter_code
_entity_poly.pdbx_strand_id
1 'polypeptide(L)'
;MNTKTGNPIVSTQKLKAMMDHLQGRNRQDFILFSIGIHTWLKFEDLLMLKGENIGEDHIKISESSTKKLQRILISEEIKGDLVSFIRNKPHGHYLFYRETDREQAKTDTLSKLKAAAEAAGIPEFDEETMRKTFVFHALQQDFPLPLLQEALGFPSPDSVLEYIGMGEAG
;
A
#
# COMPACT_ATOMS: atom_id res chain seq x y z
N MET A 1 -13.76 -5.05 20.70
CA MET A 1 -14.33 -3.93 19.91
C MET A 1 -14.10 -4.28 18.45
N ASN A 2 -15.17 -4.47 17.66
CA ASN A 2 -15.03 -4.62 16.21
C ASN A 2 -14.67 -3.23 15.65
N THR A 3 -13.37 -2.96 15.55
CA THR A 3 -12.89 -1.77 14.84
C THR A 3 -13.19 -2.00 13.37
N LYS A 4 -14.18 -1.29 12.81
CA LYS A 4 -14.40 -1.25 11.36
C LYS A 4 -13.07 -0.81 10.72
N THR A 5 -12.38 -1.73 10.06
CA THR A 5 -11.24 -1.38 9.22
C THR A 5 -11.75 -0.93 7.85
N GLY A 6 -10.96 -0.12 7.16
CA GLY A 6 -11.32 0.49 5.89
C GLY A 6 -11.57 -0.56 4.81
N ASN A 7 -12.28 -0.14 3.77
CA ASN A 7 -12.73 -1.01 2.69
C ASN A 7 -11.82 -0.87 1.45
N PRO A 8 -11.69 -1.90 0.60
CA PRO A 8 -10.97 -1.76 -0.66
C PRO A 8 -11.60 -0.68 -1.56
N ILE A 9 -10.76 0.08 -2.27
CA ILE A 9 -11.21 1.06 -3.27
C ILE A 9 -11.48 0.31 -4.59
N VAL A 10 -12.72 -0.16 -4.77
CA VAL A 10 -13.14 -0.93 -5.95
C VAL A 10 -13.22 -0.05 -7.21
N SER A 11 -13.63 1.21 -7.07
CA SER A 11 -13.80 2.12 -8.20
C SER A 11 -12.46 2.62 -8.75
N THR A 12 -12.14 2.24 -9.98
CA THR A 12 -10.97 2.74 -10.72
C THR A 12 -11.01 4.25 -10.92
N GLN A 13 -12.20 4.84 -11.06
CA GLN A 13 -12.39 6.29 -11.12
C GLN A 13 -11.99 6.97 -9.81
N LYS A 14 -12.38 6.41 -8.66
CA LYS A 14 -11.98 6.96 -7.34
C LYS A 14 -10.48 6.79 -7.09
N LEU A 15 -9.92 5.65 -7.48
CA LEU A 15 -8.46 5.44 -7.46
C LEU A 15 -7.73 6.51 -8.26
N LYS A 16 -8.16 6.75 -9.49
CA LYS A 16 -7.58 7.79 -10.34
C LYS A 16 -7.72 9.18 -9.72
N ALA A 17 -8.90 9.52 -9.19
CA ALA A 17 -9.13 10.81 -8.54
C ALA A 17 -8.20 11.02 -7.33
N MET A 18 -7.97 9.97 -6.53
CA MET A 18 -7.04 10.03 -5.40
C MET A 18 -5.58 10.16 -5.86
N MET A 19 -5.17 9.40 -6.87
CA MET A 19 -3.83 9.51 -7.48
C MET A 19 -3.58 10.92 -8.03
N ASP A 20 -4.51 11.47 -8.81
CA ASP A 20 -4.42 12.82 -9.39
C ASP A 20 -4.32 13.89 -8.26
N HIS A 21 -5.13 13.76 -7.21
CA HIS A 21 -5.13 14.67 -6.07
C HIS A 21 -3.78 14.68 -5.33
N LEU A 22 -3.20 13.50 -5.09
CA LEU A 22 -1.91 13.37 -4.43
C LEU A 22 -0.77 13.88 -5.32
N GLN A 23 -0.78 13.54 -6.61
CA GLN A 23 0.24 13.96 -7.57
C GLN A 23 0.33 15.50 -7.67
N GLY A 24 -0.82 16.18 -7.63
CA GLY A 24 -0.87 17.65 -7.66
C GLY A 24 -0.40 18.34 -6.39
N ARG A 25 -0.21 17.61 -5.27
CA ARG A 25 0.13 18.19 -3.96
C ARG A 25 1.49 17.77 -3.46
N ASN A 26 1.74 16.46 -3.43
CA ASN A 26 2.93 15.91 -2.81
C ASN A 26 3.34 14.61 -3.51
N ARG A 27 4.48 14.66 -4.21
CA ARG A 27 5.04 13.51 -4.91
C ARG A 27 5.36 12.33 -3.99
N GLN A 28 5.78 12.58 -2.76
CA GLN A 28 6.08 11.53 -1.78
C GLN A 28 4.81 10.77 -1.38
N ASP A 29 3.73 11.49 -1.08
CA ASP A 29 2.44 10.88 -0.69
C ASP A 29 1.82 10.12 -1.88
N PHE A 30 1.97 10.65 -3.10
CA PHE A 30 1.61 9.95 -4.34
C PHE A 30 2.36 8.63 -4.50
N ILE A 31 3.69 8.62 -4.36
CA ILE A 31 4.49 7.40 -4.51
C ILE A 31 4.14 6.38 -3.40
N LEU A 32 3.96 6.84 -2.16
CA LEU A 32 3.57 5.95 -1.06
C LEU A 32 2.23 5.28 -1.35
N PHE A 33 1.22 6.06 -1.75
CA PHE A 33 -0.10 5.54 -2.09
C PHE A 33 -0.03 4.58 -3.29
N SER A 34 0.74 4.94 -4.32
CA SER A 34 0.97 4.12 -5.51
C SER A 34 1.54 2.75 -5.16
N ILE A 35 2.61 2.68 -4.35
CA ILE A 35 3.16 1.39 -3.89
C ILE A 35 2.11 0.64 -3.06
N GLY A 36 1.36 1.33 -2.20
CA GLY A 36 0.36 0.70 -1.34
C GLY A 36 -0.79 0.02 -2.10
N ILE A 37 -1.23 0.57 -3.23
CA ILE A 37 -2.30 -0.03 -4.05
C ILE A 37 -1.79 -1.03 -5.10
N HIS A 38 -0.49 -1.08 -5.35
CA HIS A 38 0.17 -2.00 -6.29
C HIS A 38 0.95 -3.13 -5.61
N THR A 39 0.96 -3.16 -4.27
CA THR A 39 1.63 -4.19 -3.49
C THR A 39 0.77 -4.60 -2.30
N TRP A 40 1.07 -5.75 -1.71
CA TRP A 40 0.39 -6.22 -0.48
C TRP A 40 1.09 -5.75 0.81
N LEU A 41 1.89 -4.68 0.75
CA LEU A 41 2.59 -4.16 1.92
C LEU A 41 1.61 -3.51 2.90
N LYS A 42 1.87 -3.67 4.19
CA LYS A 42 1.17 -2.92 5.24
C LYS A 42 1.66 -1.47 5.25
N PHE A 43 0.80 -0.55 5.69
CA PHE A 43 1.15 0.86 5.78
C PHE A 43 2.43 1.12 6.61
N GLU A 44 2.61 0.40 7.73
CA GLU A 44 3.82 0.54 8.53
C GLU A 44 5.08 0.08 7.79
N ASP A 45 5.00 -0.99 7.00
CA ASP A 45 6.13 -1.48 6.20
C ASP A 45 6.43 -0.54 5.04
N LEU A 46 5.40 0.06 4.42
CA LEU A 46 5.58 1.10 3.40
C LEU A 46 6.40 2.27 3.94
N LEU A 47 6.07 2.77 5.13
CA LEU A 47 6.80 3.86 5.76
C LEU A 47 8.28 3.50 5.97
N MET A 48 8.57 2.24 6.31
CA MET A 48 9.95 1.79 6.54
C MET A 48 10.77 1.55 5.27
N LEU A 49 10.20 1.69 4.07
CA LEU A 49 10.95 1.52 2.83
C LEU A 49 12.11 2.52 2.73
N LYS A 50 13.27 2.00 2.39
CA LYS A 50 14.50 2.74 2.06
C LYS A 50 14.81 2.55 0.57
N GLY A 51 15.66 3.41 0.02
CA GLY A 51 16.05 3.33 -1.39
C GLY A 51 16.64 1.96 -1.78
N GLU A 52 17.40 1.34 -0.88
CA GLU A 52 18.01 0.00 -1.08
C GLU A 52 17.00 -1.15 -1.11
N ASN A 53 15.77 -0.94 -0.64
CA ASN A 53 14.71 -1.94 -0.76
C ASN A 53 14.15 -2.02 -2.17
N ILE A 54 14.36 -0.99 -2.99
CA ILE A 54 13.83 -0.90 -4.35
C ILE A 54 14.91 -1.36 -5.34
N GLY A 55 14.75 -2.57 -5.86
CA GLY A 55 15.54 -3.09 -6.97
C GLY A 55 15.02 -2.59 -8.32
N GLU A 56 15.56 -3.16 -9.40
CA GLU A 56 15.17 -2.83 -10.77
C GLU A 56 13.72 -3.23 -11.11
N ASP A 57 13.32 -4.41 -10.66
CA ASP A 57 12.04 -5.05 -10.97
C ASP A 57 11.25 -5.48 -9.71
N HIS A 58 11.81 -5.29 -8.51
CA HIS A 58 11.20 -5.77 -7.28
C HIS A 58 11.48 -4.89 -6.06
N ILE A 59 10.58 -4.96 -5.09
CA ILE A 59 10.75 -4.46 -3.73
C ILE A 59 11.11 -5.63 -2.81
N LYS A 60 12.16 -5.47 -2.00
CA LYS A 60 12.59 -6.42 -0.96
C LYS A 60 12.55 -5.77 0.40
N ILE A 61 11.71 -6.29 1.29
CA ILE A 61 11.56 -5.77 2.66
C ILE A 61 11.23 -6.92 3.63
N SER A 62 11.69 -6.82 4.88
CA SER A 62 11.28 -7.72 5.95
C SER A 62 10.07 -7.12 6.67
N GLU A 63 8.96 -7.85 6.70
CA GLU A 63 7.73 -7.41 7.35
C GLU A 63 7.94 -7.16 8.85
N SER A 64 7.45 -6.04 9.36
CA SER A 64 7.69 -5.58 10.74
C SER A 64 7.35 -6.62 11.80
N SER A 65 6.15 -7.22 11.69
CA SER A 65 5.56 -8.07 12.72
C SER A 65 6.07 -9.51 12.68
N THR A 66 6.26 -10.06 11.49
CA THR A 66 6.58 -11.49 11.30
C THR A 66 8.04 -11.74 10.95
N LYS A 67 8.78 -10.68 10.58
CA LYS A 67 10.12 -10.73 9.97
C LYS A 67 10.18 -11.50 8.65
N LYS A 68 9.03 -11.89 8.09
CA LYS A 68 8.95 -12.56 6.79
C LYS A 68 9.56 -11.67 5.71
N LEU A 69 10.52 -12.21 4.97
CA LEU A 69 11.08 -11.52 3.81
C LEU A 69 10.04 -11.54 2.68
N GLN A 70 9.66 -10.35 2.22
CA GLN A 70 8.77 -10.14 1.10
C GLN A 70 9.60 -9.74 -0.12
N ARG A 71 9.34 -10.38 -1.26
CA ARG A 71 9.86 -9.97 -2.56
C ARG A 71 8.68 -9.75 -3.50
N ILE A 72 8.45 -8.51 -3.87
CA ILE A 72 7.26 -8.07 -4.61
C ILE A 72 7.71 -7.52 -5.96
N LEU A 73 7.15 -8.03 -7.06
CA LEU A 73 7.43 -7.44 -8.38
C LEU A 73 6.81 -6.05 -8.47
N ILE A 74 7.55 -5.11 -9.04
CA ILE A 74 7.08 -3.75 -9.31
C ILE A 74 6.25 -3.80 -10.58
N SER A 75 4.99 -3.34 -10.52
CA SER A 75 4.16 -3.25 -11.72
C SER A 75 4.75 -2.24 -12.71
N GLU A 76 4.62 -2.52 -14.01
CA GLU A 76 5.08 -1.60 -15.06
C GLU A 76 4.40 -0.23 -14.96
N GLU A 77 3.17 -0.18 -14.41
CA GLU A 77 2.42 1.06 -14.17
C GLU A 77 3.15 2.05 -13.26
N ILE A 78 3.86 1.58 -12.24
CA ILE A 78 4.51 2.46 -11.23
C ILE A 78 6.02 2.54 -11.38
N LYS A 79 6.62 1.65 -12.18
CA LYS A 79 8.06 1.48 -12.29
C LYS A 79 8.78 2.79 -12.66
N GLY A 80 8.26 3.50 -13.67
CA GLY A 80 8.84 4.77 -14.11
C GLY A 80 8.83 5.84 -13.01
N ASP A 81 7.70 6.01 -12.34
CA ASP A 81 7.52 6.99 -11.26
C ASP A 81 8.40 6.67 -10.05
N LEU A 82 8.46 5.38 -9.68
CA LEU A 82 9.25 4.89 -8.56
C LEU A 82 10.75 5.04 -8.81
N VAL A 83 11.25 4.62 -9.98
CA VAL A 83 12.66 4.78 -10.37
C VAL A 83 13.05 6.27 -10.38
N SER A 84 12.20 7.13 -10.95
CA SER A 84 12.41 8.58 -10.97
C SER A 84 12.45 9.18 -9.56
N PHE A 85 11.63 8.67 -8.64
CA PHE A 85 11.56 9.14 -7.26
C PHE A 85 12.78 8.73 -6.42
N ILE A 86 13.32 7.53 -6.62
CA ILE A 86 14.44 7.02 -5.82
C ILE A 86 15.82 7.45 -6.33
N ARG A 87 15.95 7.89 -7.59
CA ARG A 87 17.25 8.14 -8.26
C ARG A 87 18.22 9.03 -7.47
N ASN A 88 17.71 9.99 -6.71
CA ASN A 88 18.52 10.93 -5.93
C ASN A 88 18.34 10.77 -4.41
N LYS A 89 17.77 9.64 -3.97
CA LYS A 89 17.57 9.38 -2.54
C LYS A 89 18.85 8.75 -1.97
N PRO A 90 19.39 9.28 -0.86
CA PRO A 90 20.59 8.73 -0.26
C PRO A 90 20.33 7.32 0.31
N HIS A 91 21.32 6.45 0.18
CA HIS A 91 21.29 5.09 0.74
C HIS A 91 21.10 5.11 2.26
N GLY A 92 20.45 4.09 2.82
CA GLY A 92 20.19 3.99 4.26
C GLY A 92 19.08 4.89 4.81
N HIS A 93 18.56 5.84 4.03
CA HIS A 93 17.46 6.72 4.46
C HIS A 93 16.08 6.20 4.05
N TYR A 94 15.09 6.46 4.91
CA TYR A 94 13.68 6.24 4.60
C TYR A 94 13.22 7.10 3.43
N LEU A 95 12.35 6.53 2.61
CA LEU A 95 11.83 7.19 1.40
C LEU A 95 10.84 8.31 1.74
N PHE A 96 10.08 8.15 2.83
CA PHE A 96 8.88 8.93 3.14
C PHE A 96 9.00 9.83 4.36
N TYR A 97 10.10 9.80 5.11
CA TYR A 97 10.31 10.70 6.24
C TYR A 97 11.79 10.73 6.65
N ARG A 98 12.13 11.62 7.58
CA ARG A 98 13.46 11.71 8.19
C ARG A 98 13.52 10.87 9.47
N GLU A 99 14.64 10.20 9.72
CA GLU A 99 14.85 9.22 10.80
C GLU A 99 14.32 9.64 12.19
N THR A 100 14.32 10.95 12.49
CA THR A 100 14.01 11.49 13.82
C THR A 100 12.53 11.54 14.18
N ASP A 101 11.60 11.15 13.30
CA ASP A 101 10.17 11.39 13.56
C ASP A 101 9.19 10.40 12.89
N ARG A 102 9.32 9.10 13.22
CA ARG A 102 8.49 8.04 12.63
C ARG A 102 6.99 8.17 12.99
N GLU A 103 6.67 8.41 14.26
CA GLU A 103 5.27 8.42 14.73
C GLU A 103 4.51 9.63 14.18
N GLN A 104 5.15 10.80 14.14
CA GLN A 104 4.55 11.97 13.48
C GLN A 104 4.42 11.72 11.98
N ALA A 105 5.44 11.14 11.33
CA ALA A 105 5.36 10.81 9.91
C ALA A 105 4.20 9.85 9.61
N LYS A 106 3.98 8.84 10.45
CA LYS A 106 2.83 7.92 10.35
C LYS A 106 1.51 8.69 10.40
N THR A 107 1.33 9.50 11.44
CA THR A 107 0.11 10.28 11.67
C THR A 107 -0.15 11.29 10.55
N ASP A 108 0.87 12.04 10.15
CA ASP A 108 0.77 13.07 9.10
C ASP A 108 0.48 12.46 7.74
N THR A 109 1.19 11.38 7.39
CA THR A 109 0.98 10.69 6.11
C THR A 109 -0.44 10.13 6.06
N LEU A 110 -0.90 9.45 7.12
CA LEU A 110 -2.26 8.92 7.17
C LEU A 110 -3.31 10.04 7.08
N SER A 111 -3.10 11.17 7.76
CA SER A 111 -3.99 12.32 7.70
C SER A 111 -4.10 12.91 6.29
N LYS A 112 -2.96 13.06 5.59
CA LYS A 112 -2.94 13.54 4.19
C LYS A 112 -3.63 12.57 3.24
N LEU A 113 -3.41 11.26 3.40
CA LEU A 113 -4.08 10.24 2.61
C LEU A 113 -5.59 10.26 2.85
N LYS A 114 -6.05 10.39 4.09
CA LYS A 114 -7.48 10.52 4.43
C LYS A 114 -8.11 11.76 3.79
N ALA A 115 -7.43 12.91 3.83
CA ALA A 115 -7.91 14.13 3.18
C ALA A 115 -8.01 13.98 1.65
N ALA A 116 -7.03 13.32 1.02
CA ALA A 116 -7.08 13.03 -0.41
C ALA A 116 -8.19 12.03 -0.77
N ALA A 117 -8.39 11.02 0.08
CA ALA A 117 -9.45 10.03 -0.06
C ALA A 117 -10.85 10.66 0.07
N GLU A 118 -11.04 11.55 1.04
CA GLU A 118 -12.28 12.32 1.21
C GLU A 118 -12.59 13.17 -0.03
N ALA A 119 -11.58 13.87 -0.56
CA ALA A 119 -11.71 14.63 -1.80
C ALA A 119 -12.03 13.75 -3.03
N ALA A 120 -11.65 12.48 -3.01
CA ALA A 120 -11.96 11.48 -4.03
C ALA A 120 -13.28 10.71 -3.76
N GLY A 121 -14.03 11.06 -2.69
CA GLY A 121 -15.28 10.40 -2.33
C GLY A 121 -15.10 9.03 -1.67
N ILE A 122 -14.04 8.84 -0.88
CA ILE A 122 -13.69 7.62 -0.14
C ILE A 122 -13.62 7.95 1.36
N PRO A 123 -14.77 8.04 2.06
CA PRO A 123 -14.82 8.54 3.45
C PRO A 123 -14.28 7.55 4.50
N GLU A 124 -14.20 6.26 4.20
CA GLU A 124 -13.76 5.20 5.14
C GLU A 124 -12.29 4.78 4.94
N PHE A 125 -11.43 5.71 4.52
CA PHE A 125 -10.02 5.41 4.26
C PHE A 125 -9.19 5.25 5.55
N ASP A 126 -8.34 4.23 5.59
CA ASP A 126 -7.43 3.92 6.69
C ASP A 126 -6.13 3.19 6.26
N GLU A 127 -5.36 2.71 7.24
CA GLU A 127 -4.08 2.03 7.04
C GLU A 127 -4.19 0.72 6.26
N GLU A 128 -5.34 0.03 6.31
CA GLU A 128 -5.56 -1.23 5.61
C GLU A 128 -6.11 -1.05 4.21
N THR A 129 -6.75 0.09 3.95
CA THR A 129 -7.46 0.39 2.71
C THR A 129 -6.60 0.14 1.47
N MET A 130 -5.36 0.60 1.45
CA MET A 130 -4.45 0.40 0.31
C MET A 130 -4.16 -1.09 0.05
N ARG A 131 -3.79 -1.81 1.11
CA ARG A 131 -3.50 -3.25 1.04
C ARG A 131 -4.71 -4.05 0.59
N LYS A 132 -5.89 -3.77 1.15
CA LYS A 132 -7.16 -4.38 0.72
C LYS A 132 -7.47 -4.07 -0.74
N THR A 133 -7.20 -2.84 -1.17
CA THR A 133 -7.39 -2.41 -2.56
C THR A 133 -6.52 -3.24 -3.51
N PHE A 134 -5.24 -3.40 -3.21
CA PHE A 134 -4.36 -4.29 -3.98
C PHE A 134 -4.92 -5.71 -4.05
N VAL A 135 -5.27 -6.31 -2.90
CA VAL A 135 -5.76 -7.70 -2.84
C VAL A 135 -7.04 -7.88 -3.65
N PHE A 136 -7.98 -6.93 -3.56
CA PHE A 136 -9.22 -6.95 -4.34
C PHE A 136 -8.93 -6.94 -5.84
N HIS A 137 -8.13 -5.99 -6.33
CA HIS A 137 -7.83 -5.87 -7.77
C HIS A 137 -6.96 -7.01 -8.28
N ALA A 138 -6.04 -7.55 -7.46
CA ALA A 138 -5.26 -8.73 -7.81
C ALA A 138 -6.18 -9.94 -8.07
N LEU A 139 -7.21 -10.16 -7.24
CA LEU A 139 -8.19 -11.22 -7.48
C LEU A 139 -9.04 -10.98 -8.74
N GLN A 140 -9.37 -9.73 -9.05
CA GLN A 140 -10.06 -9.40 -10.32
C GLN A 140 -9.18 -9.63 -11.56
N GLN A 141 -7.86 -9.72 -11.37
CA GLN A 141 -6.87 -9.98 -12.43
C GLN A 141 -6.36 -11.42 -12.39
N ASP A 142 -7.15 -12.36 -11.86
CA ASP A 142 -6.84 -13.78 -11.77
C ASP A 142 -5.54 -14.12 -11.01
N PHE A 143 -5.09 -13.24 -10.11
CA PHE A 143 -3.96 -13.55 -9.25
C PHE A 143 -4.33 -14.72 -8.31
N PRO A 144 -3.49 -15.78 -8.20
CA PRO A 144 -3.88 -16.96 -7.44
C PRO A 144 -4.14 -16.67 -5.96
N LEU A 145 -5.36 -16.94 -5.49
CA LEU A 145 -5.78 -16.75 -4.10
C LEU A 145 -4.85 -17.43 -3.08
N PRO A 146 -4.35 -18.67 -3.28
CA PRO A 146 -3.38 -19.28 -2.36
C PRO A 146 -2.06 -18.49 -2.24
N LEU A 147 -1.61 -17.85 -3.33
CA LEU A 147 -0.41 -17.02 -3.29
C LEU A 147 -0.65 -15.72 -2.52
N LEU A 148 -1.84 -15.11 -2.64
CA LEU A 148 -2.21 -13.97 -1.80
C LEU A 148 -2.29 -14.36 -0.33
N GLN A 149 -2.90 -15.51 -0.02
CA GLN A 149 -2.96 -16.03 1.35
C GLN A 149 -1.55 -16.19 1.95
N GLU A 150 -0.63 -16.83 1.21
CA GLU A 150 0.75 -16.99 1.65
C GLU A 150 1.45 -15.63 1.80
N ALA A 151 1.34 -14.75 0.80
CA ALA A 151 1.96 -13.42 0.79
C ALA A 151 1.50 -12.55 1.97
N LEU A 152 0.20 -12.61 2.30
CA LEU A 152 -0.42 -11.86 3.38
C LEU A 152 -0.18 -12.47 4.76
N GLY A 153 0.19 -13.75 4.82
CA GLY A 153 0.38 -14.50 6.06
C GLY A 153 -0.95 -14.91 6.72
N PHE A 154 -2.00 -15.09 5.94
CA PHE A 154 -3.32 -15.47 6.45
C PHE A 154 -3.45 -16.98 6.65
N PRO A 155 -4.31 -17.44 7.57
CA PRO A 155 -4.40 -18.86 7.91
C PRO A 155 -5.09 -19.70 6.81
N SER A 156 -5.96 -19.08 6.00
CA SER A 156 -6.66 -19.75 4.90
C SER A 156 -6.95 -18.79 3.74
N PRO A 157 -7.22 -19.32 2.53
CA PRO A 157 -7.73 -18.54 1.40
C PRO A 157 -8.99 -17.74 1.74
N ASP A 158 -9.91 -18.34 2.50
CA ASP A 158 -11.17 -17.68 2.92
C ASP A 158 -10.92 -16.44 3.77
N SER A 159 -9.90 -16.46 4.64
CA SER A 159 -9.50 -15.28 5.41
C SER A 159 -9.07 -14.10 4.53
N VAL A 160 -8.57 -14.36 3.31
CA VAL A 160 -8.27 -13.29 2.34
C VAL A 160 -9.56 -12.66 1.81
N LEU A 161 -10.58 -13.47 1.53
CA LEU A 161 -11.89 -13.01 1.06
C LEU A 161 -12.60 -12.22 2.16
N GLU A 162 -12.61 -12.72 3.40
CA GLU A 162 -13.15 -12.00 4.56
C GLU A 162 -12.45 -10.64 4.77
N TYR A 163 -11.11 -10.62 4.65
CA TYR A 163 -10.32 -9.40 4.83
C TYR A 163 -10.73 -8.27 3.88
N ILE A 164 -11.08 -8.60 2.62
CA ILE A 164 -11.54 -7.63 1.62
C ILE A 164 -13.07 -7.49 1.56
N GLY A 165 -13.81 -8.15 2.45
CA GLY A 165 -15.28 -8.09 2.49
C GLY A 165 -15.99 -8.87 1.37
N MET A 166 -15.33 -9.87 0.78
CA MET A 166 -15.88 -10.80 -0.22
C MET A 166 -16.19 -12.19 0.35
N GLY A 167 -15.97 -12.42 1.66
CA GLY A 167 -16.32 -13.67 2.32
C GLY A 167 -17.83 -13.88 2.38
N GLU A 168 -18.27 -15.14 2.32
CA GLU A 168 -19.68 -15.48 2.55
C GLU A 168 -20.06 -15.14 4.00
N ALA A 169 -21.20 -14.50 4.20
CA ALA A 169 -21.81 -14.41 5.52
C ALA A 169 -22.28 -15.82 5.91
N GLY A 170 -21.50 -16.51 6.72
CA GLY A 170 -21.91 -17.76 7.36
C GLY A 170 -23.09 -17.58 8.30
#